data_AF-A0A523KMY9-F1
#
_entry.id   AF-A0A523KMY9-F1
#
_cell.length_a   1.000
_cell.length_b   1.000
_cell.length_c   1.000
_cell.angle_alpha   90.00
_cell.angle_beta   90.00
_cell.angle_gamma   90.00
#
_symmetry.space_group_name_H-M   'P 1'
#
loop_
_entity.id
_entity.type
_entity.pdbx_description
1 polymer ?
#
loop_
_entity_poly.entity_id
_entity_poly.type
_entity_poly.pdbx_seq_one_letter_code
_entity_poly.pdbx_strand_id
1 'polypeptide(L)' 'MNRLDHLVIAAETLAQGVEYVRSTLGVEIPKGGIHKTMGTHNHLMQLGNGAYLEVIAIDPRGLTP' A
#
# COMPACT_ATOMS: atom_id res chain seq x y z
N MET A 1 8.71 -24.06 -3.00
CA MET A 1 9.45 -23.33 -1.95
C MET A 1 8.73 -22.00 -1.76
N ASN A 2 8.27 -21.69 -0.55
CA ASN A 2 7.48 -20.47 -0.30
C ASN A 2 8.41 -19.28 -0.16
N ARG A 3 8.04 -18.14 -0.74
CA ARG A 3 8.78 -16.87 -0.64
C ARG A 3 7.82 -15.78 -0.18
N LEU A 4 8.36 -14.77 0.49
CA LEU A 4 7.62 -13.56 0.78
C LEU A 4 7.37 -12.81 -0.53
N ASP A 5 6.09 -12.55 -0.84
CA ASP A 5 5.69 -11.76 -1.99
C ASP A 5 5.46 -10.30 -1.59
N HIS A 6 4.69 -10.05 -0.53
CA HIS A 6 4.48 -8.70 -0.04
C HIS A 6 4.13 -8.63 1.44
N LEU A 7 4.38 -7.45 2.02
CA LEU A 7 3.85 -7.02 3.30
C LEU A 7 2.87 -5.87 3.05
N VAL A 8 1.72 -5.93 3.71
CA VAL A 8 0.65 -4.92 3.54
C VAL A 8 0.41 -4.20 4.85
N ILE A 9 0.34 -2.88 4.78
CA ILE A 9 -0.16 -2.01 5.85
C ILE A 9 -1.50 -1.46 5.37
N ALA A 10 -2.59 -1.97 5.93
CA ALA A 10 -3.92 -1.43 5.71
C ALA A 10 -4.14 -0.21 6.61
N ALA A 11 -4.73 0.85 6.07
CA ALA A 11 -5.04 2.08 6.79
C ALA A 11 -6.46 2.56 6.48
N GLU A 12 -7.03 3.38 7.38
CA GLU A 12 -8.33 4.01 7.17
C GLU A 12 -8.28 4.99 5.99
N THR A 13 -7.19 5.76 5.87
CA THR A 13 -6.90 6.58 4.70
C THR A 13 -5.48 6.30 4.19
N LEU A 14 -5.28 6.40 2.87
CA LEU A 14 -3.97 6.17 2.28
C LEU A 14 -2.92 7.18 2.77
N ALA A 15 -3.34 8.44 2.96
CA ALA A 15 -2.47 9.49 3.49
C ALA A 15 -1.96 9.16 4.90
N GLN A 16 -2.84 8.69 5.79
CA GLN A 16 -2.46 8.27 7.14
C GLN A 16 -1.48 7.10 7.11
N GLY A 17 -1.73 6.10 6.26
CA GLY A 17 -0.84 4.94 6.13
C GLY A 17 0.55 5.31 5.63
N VAL A 18 0.64 6.19 4.62
CA VAL A 18 1.92 6.68 4.10
C VAL A 18 2.67 7.48 5.16
N GLU A 19 1.98 8.34 5.90
CA GLU A 19 2.60 9.11 6.99
C GLU A 19 3.09 8.22 8.13
N TYR A 20 2.33 7.18 8.49
CA TYR A 20 2.76 6.18 9.46
C TYR A 20 4.05 5.49 9.02
N VAL A 21 4.14 5.07 7.75
CA VAL A 21 5.37 4.46 7.24
C VAL A 21 6.53 5.44 7.22
N ARG A 22 6.29 6.68 6.76
CA ARG A 22 7.32 7.73 6.75
C ARG A 22 7.89 7.98 8.15
N SER A 23 7.03 8.11 9.16
CA SER A 23 7.45 8.36 10.54
C SER A 23 8.11 7.15 11.20
N THR A 24 7.71 5.92 10.85
CA THR A 24 8.24 4.69 11.46
C THR A 24 9.52 4.19 10.81
N LEU A 25 9.61 4.26 9.48
CA LEU A 25 10.69 3.67 8.70
C LEU A 25 11.60 4.71 8.04
N GLY A 26 11.23 6.00 8.04
CA GLY A 26 12.03 7.06 7.43
C GLY A 26 12.05 7.05 5.90
N VAL A 27 11.11 6.35 5.27
CA VAL A 27 11.04 6.19 3.80
C VAL A 27 9.75 6.77 3.24
N GLU A 28 9.85 7.35 2.04
CA GLU A 28 8.68 7.76 1.26
C GLU A 28 8.31 6.65 0.29
N ILE A 29 7.09 6.13 0.41
CA ILE A 29 6.60 5.10 -0.52
C ILE A 29 6.03 5.78 -1.76
N PRO A 30 6.50 5.44 -2.97
CA PRO A 30 5.94 5.97 -4.21
C PRO A 30 4.45 5.66 -4.36
N LYS A 31 3.75 6.55 -5.06
CA LYS A 31 2.34 6.33 -5.41
C LYS A 31 2.21 5.04 -6.24
N GLY A 32 1.24 4.21 -5.84
CA GLY A 32 0.87 3.01 -6.56
C GLY A 32 -0.33 3.26 -7.51
N GLY A 33 -1.26 2.31 -7.53
CA GLY A 33 -2.42 2.28 -8.39
C GLY A 33 -3.76 2.38 -7.66
N ILE A 34 -4.82 2.22 -8.44
CA ILE A 34 -6.21 2.12 -8.00
C ILE A 34 -6.74 0.76 -8.44
N HIS A 35 -7.22 -0.04 -7.49
CA HIS A 35 -7.87 -1.31 -7.74
C HIS A 35 -9.36 -1.09 -7.94
N LYS A 36 -9.76 -0.78 -9.18
CA LYS A 36 -11.15 -0.38 -9.51
C LYS A 36 -12.21 -1.37 -9.02
N THR A 37 -11.99 -2.68 -9.22
CA THR A 37 -12.93 -3.73 -8.81
C THR A 37 -13.02 -3.89 -7.29
N MET A 38 -11.92 -3.60 -6.58
CA MET A 38 -11.84 -3.79 -5.13
C MET A 38 -12.13 -2.49 -4.34
N GLY A 39 -12.37 -1.37 -5.03
CA GLY A 39 -12.62 -0.09 -4.38
C GLY A 39 -11.45 0.43 -3.53
N THR A 40 -10.21 0.04 -3.81
CA THR A 40 -9.02 0.42 -3.02
C THR A 40 -7.99 1.17 -3.85
N HIS A 41 -7.08 1.87 -3.17
CA HIS A 41 -5.91 2.50 -3.76
C HIS A 41 -4.67 2.30 -2.87
N ASN A 42 -3.47 2.38 -3.46
CA ASN A 42 -2.25 2.07 -2.71
C ASN A 42 -1.05 2.98 -3.03
N HIS A 43 -0.05 2.87 -2.15
CA HIS A 43 1.35 3.23 -2.37
C HIS A 43 2.18 1.94 -2.28
N LEU A 44 3.21 1.81 -3.10
CA LEU A 44 3.98 0.57 -3.20
C LEU A 44 5.47 0.84 -3.42
N MET A 45 6.33 0.10 -2.72
CA MET A 45 7.79 0.17 -2.85
C MET A 45 8.40 -1.23 -2.84
N GLN A 46 9.40 -1.47 -3.70
CA GLN A 46 10.18 -2.71 -3.71
C GLN A 46 11.03 -2.82 -2.43
N LEU A 47 10.99 -3.99 -1.78
CA LEU A 47 11.85 -4.36 -0.65
C LEU A 47 13.09 -5.15 -1.10
N GLY A 48 13.18 -5.45 -2.40
CA GLY A 48 14.19 -6.33 -2.97
C GLY A 48 13.78 -7.80 -2.93
N ASN A 49 14.55 -8.66 -3.61
CA ASN A 49 14.29 -10.10 -3.72
C ASN A 49 12.89 -10.46 -4.24
N GLY A 50 12.29 -9.57 -5.03
CA GLY A 50 10.94 -9.74 -5.60
C GLY A 50 9.80 -9.44 -4.62
N ALA A 51 10.10 -8.97 -3.40
CA ALA A 51 9.08 -8.60 -2.43
C ALA A 51 8.77 -7.09 -2.43
N TYR A 52 7.56 -6.71 -2.04
CA TYR A 52 7.17 -5.30 -1.92
C TYR A 52 6.45 -4.96 -0.61
N LEU A 53 6.55 -3.70 -0.21
CA LEU A 53 5.73 -3.10 0.84
C LEU A 53 4.60 -2.33 0.17
N GLU A 54 3.37 -2.63 0.56
CA GLU A 54 2.16 -1.97 0.08
C GLU A 54 1.45 -1.30 1.25
N VAL A 55 1.11 -0.02 1.08
CA VAL A 55 0.15 0.68 1.94
C VAL A 55 -1.13 0.80 1.16
N ILE A 56 -2.23 0.29 1.70
CA ILE A 56 -3.52 0.22 1.01
C ILE A 56 -4.64 0.78 1.87
N ALA A 57 -5.60 1.46 1.24
CA ALA A 57 -6.82 1.94 1.87
C ALA A 57 -7.99 1.86 0.89
N ILE A 58 -9.21 2.01 1.39
CA ILE A 58 -10.40 2.20 0.54
C ILE A 58 -10.23 3.51 -0.24
N ASP A 59 -10.43 3.47 -1.56
CA ASP A 59 -10.49 4.67 -2.38
C ASP A 59 -11.83 5.35 -2.11
N PRO A 60 -11.86 6.58 -1.58
CA PRO A 60 -13.12 7.30 -1.33
C PRO A 60 -13.95 7.56 -2.60
N ARG A 61 -13.34 7.39 -3.78
CA ARG A 61 -14.01 7.48 -5.10
C ARG A 61 -14.21 6.11 -5.75
N GLY A 62 -13.83 5.04 -5.06
CA GLY A 62 -13.97 3.66 -5.52
C GLY A 62 -15.42 3.20 -5.49
N LEU A 63 -15.72 2.19 -6.31
CA LEU A 63 -16.98 1.46 -6.21
C LEU A 63 -16.91 0.51 -5.00
N THR A 64 -18.06 0.26 -4.37
CA THR A 64 -18.14 -0.85 -3.41
C THR A 64 -18.02 -2.17 -4.20
N PRO A 65 -17.15 -3.10 -3.78
CA PRO A 65 -16.95 -4.38 -4.47
C PRO A 65 -18.24 -5.21 -4.62
#